data_AF-M1YXJ4-F1
#
_entry.id   AF-M1YXJ4-F1
#
_cell.length_a   1.000
_cell.length_b   1.000
_cell.length_c   1.000
_cell.angle_alpha   90.00
_cell.angle_beta   90.00
_cell.angle_gamma   90.00
#
_symmetry.space_group_name_H-M   'P 1'
#
loop_
_entity.id
_entity.type
_entity.pdbx_description
1 polymer ?
#
loop_
_entity_poly.entity_id
_entity_poly.type
_entity_poly.pdbx_seq_one_letter_code
_entity_poly.pdbx_strand_id
1 'polypeptide(L)'
;MSEQHAHDIEINYRKIFARLRTRKKFSIQSIEGTKVIVEQDEEICGQKEPRTFEFNSEKELEQFVTQENQIERDIESQLSGNQMPYR
;
A
#
# COMPACT_ATOMS: atom_id res chain seq x y z
N MET A 1 -18.06 9.10 20.13
CA MET A 1 -17.78 8.90 18.70
C MET A 1 -19.00 8.23 18.10
N SER A 2 -19.74 8.89 17.22
CA SER A 2 -20.97 8.34 16.63
C SER A 2 -20.59 7.24 15.61
N GLU A 3 -21.34 6.13 15.57
CA GLU A 3 -21.09 5.00 14.66
C GLU A 3 -21.00 5.41 13.17
N GLN A 4 -21.74 6.45 12.76
CA GLN A 4 -21.62 7.01 11.40
C GLN A 4 -20.21 7.54 11.09
N HIS A 5 -19.57 8.22 12.05
CA HIS A 5 -18.26 8.83 11.83
C HIS A 5 -17.16 7.77 11.64
N ALA A 6 -17.24 6.66 12.37
CA ALA A 6 -16.32 5.54 12.20
C ALA A 6 -16.49 4.88 10.82
N HIS A 7 -17.73 4.76 10.35
CA HIS A 7 -18.02 4.18 9.03
C HIS A 7 -17.50 5.04 7.87
N ASP A 8 -17.67 6.37 7.96
CA ASP A 8 -17.14 7.30 6.95
C ASP A 8 -15.61 7.21 6.82
N ILE A 9 -14.91 7.13 7.96
CA ILE A 9 -13.46 6.99 8.01
C ILE A 9 -13.01 5.67 7.38
N GLU A 10 -13.69 4.55 7.69
CA GLU A 10 -13.39 3.25 7.11
C GLU A 10 -13.50 3.27 5.58
N ILE A 11 -14.56 3.89 5.05
CA ILE A 11 -14.78 4.03 3.61
C ILE A 11 -13.65 4.84 2.97
N ASN A 12 -13.20 5.93 3.61
CA ASN A 12 -12.09 6.73 3.11
C ASN A 12 -10.79 5.95 3.04
N TYR A 13 -10.42 5.24 4.13
CA TYR A 13 -9.21 4.41 4.13
C TYR A 13 -9.24 3.34 3.03
N ARG A 14 -10.37 2.65 2.85
CA ARG A 14 -10.53 1.66 1.77
C ARG A 14 -10.41 2.29 0.38
N LYS A 15 -10.96 3.50 0.16
CA LYS A 15 -10.83 4.23 -1.12
C LYS A 15 -9.40 4.62 -1.41
N ILE A 16 -8.66 5.11 -0.41
CA ILE A 16 -7.24 5.45 -0.54
C ILE A 16 -6.45 4.19 -0.87
N PHE A 17 -6.66 3.11 -0.12
CA PHE A 17 -5.97 1.84 -0.32
C PHE A 17 -6.24 1.21 -1.69
N ALA A 18 -7.46 1.33 -2.22
CA ALA A 18 -7.81 0.83 -3.55
C ALA A 18 -7.03 1.50 -4.70
N ARG A 19 -6.39 2.66 -4.45
CA ARG A 19 -5.51 3.33 -5.43
C ARG A 19 -4.11 2.71 -5.50
N LEU A 20 -3.78 1.78 -4.61
CA LEU A 20 -2.49 1.09 -4.56
C LEU A 20 -2.34 0.15 -5.78
N ARG A 21 -1.27 0.36 -6.54
CA ARG A 21 -0.92 -0.35 -7.77
C ARG A 21 0.53 -0.77 -7.67
N THR A 22 0.73 -1.91 -7.02
CA THR A 22 2.04 -2.52 -6.78
C THR A 22 1.97 -4.01 -7.00
N ARG A 23 3.12 -4.60 -7.35
CA ARG A 23 3.29 -6.05 -7.48
C ARG A 23 3.37 -6.74 -6.12
N LYS A 24 3.76 -5.98 -5.09
CA LYS A 24 3.73 -6.44 -3.70
C LYS A 24 2.29 -6.64 -3.26
N LYS A 25 2.08 -7.62 -2.38
CA LYS A 25 0.75 -7.91 -1.83
C LYS A 25 0.59 -7.16 -0.52
N PHE A 26 -0.31 -6.18 -0.50
CA PHE A 26 -0.71 -5.49 0.71
C PHE A 26 -2.18 -5.79 1.02
N SER A 27 -2.52 -5.88 2.31
CA SER A 27 -3.89 -6.06 2.78
C SER A 27 -4.16 -5.20 4.01
N ILE A 28 -5.39 -4.72 4.18
CA ILE A 28 -5.79 -4.02 5.41
C ILE A 28 -6.11 -5.08 6.46
N GLN A 29 -5.36 -5.10 7.56
CA GLN A 29 -5.57 -6.01 8.69
C GLN A 29 -6.67 -5.49 9.63
N SER A 30 -6.61 -4.21 9.99
CA SER A 30 -7.63 -3.56 10.84
C SER A 30 -7.71 -2.05 10.60
N ILE A 31 -8.87 -1.47 10.92
CA ILE A 31 -9.12 -0.03 10.94
C ILE A 31 -9.73 0.29 12.32
N GLU A 32 -9.03 1.08 13.11
CA GLU A 32 -9.41 1.44 14.48
C GLU A 32 -9.48 2.97 14.61
N GLY A 33 -10.66 3.54 14.35
CA GLY A 33 -10.82 5.00 14.36
C GLY A 33 -9.93 5.66 13.30
N THR A 34 -8.96 6.47 13.71
CA THR A 34 -8.00 7.13 12.82
C THR A 34 -6.73 6.31 12.57
N LYS A 35 -6.69 5.06 13.05
CA LYS A 35 -5.56 4.16 12.83
C LYS A 35 -5.93 3.11 11.79
N VAL A 36 -5.02 2.83 10.87
CA VAL A 36 -5.15 1.71 9.93
C VAL A 36 -3.88 0.89 9.94
N ILE A 37 -4.07 -0.42 10.06
CA ILE A 37 -2.99 -1.40 10.04
C ILE A 37 -3.02 -2.11 8.69
N VAL A 38 -1.94 -1.98 7.93
CA VAL A 38 -1.74 -2.64 6.64
C VAL A 38 -0.65 -3.70 6.80
N GLU A 39 -0.90 -4.89 6.27
CA GLU A 39 0.06 -5.97 6.24
C GLU A 39 0.56 -6.18 4.80
N GLN A 40 1.87 -6.35 4.64
CA GLN A 40 2.50 -6.78 3.41
C GLN A 40 2.86 -8.26 3.51
N ASP A 41 2.32 -9.06 2.60
CA ASP A 41 2.72 -10.44 2.40
C ASP A 41 4.09 -10.47 1.71
N GLU A 42 5.18 -10.54 2.49
CA GLU A 42 6.51 -10.88 1.98
C GLU A 42 6.81 -12.36 2.25
N GLU A 43 7.25 -13.05 1.20
CA GLU A 43 7.79 -14.41 1.31
C GLU A 43 9.29 -14.34 0.98
N ILE A 44 10.12 -14.56 2.00
CA ILE A 44 11.58 -14.56 1.87
C ILE A 44 12.07 -15.98 2.13
N CYS A 45 12.71 -16.60 1.14
CA CYS A 45 13.26 -17.96 1.24
C CYS A 45 12.24 -19.04 1.69
N GLY A 46 10.96 -18.89 1.33
CA GLY A 46 9.88 -19.82 1.71
C GLY A 46 9.35 -19.62 3.14
N GLN A 47 9.79 -18.58 3.84
CA GLN A 47 9.22 -18.13 5.11
C GLN A 47 8.38 -16.87 4.88
N LYS A 48 7.13 -16.89 5.36
CA LYS A 48 6.28 -15.70 5.36
C LYS A 48 6.70 -14.82 6.51
N GLU A 49 7.30 -13.68 6.19
CA GLU A 49 7.55 -12.60 7.15
C GLU A 49 6.60 -11.45 6.81
N PRO A 50 5.35 -11.48 7.33
CA PRO A 50 4.42 -10.40 7.07
C PRO A 50 4.96 -9.11 7.69
N ARG A 51 5.07 -8.06 6.88
CA ARG A 51 5.52 -6.75 7.35
C ARG A 51 4.30 -5.89 7.63
N THR A 52 4.16 -5.49 8.89
CA THR A 52 3.03 -4.67 9.34
C THR A 52 3.40 -3.18 9.32
N PHE A 53 2.49 -2.36 8.81
CA PHE A 53 2.57 -0.91 8.74
C PHE A 53 1.39 -0.31 9.51
N GLU A 54 1.68 0.52 10.51
CA GLU A 54 0.67 1.28 11.24
C GLU A 54 0.66 2.72 10.74
N PHE A 55 -0.51 3.20 10.34
CA PHE A 55 -0.73 4.58 9.94
C PHE A 55 -1.73 5.24 10.89
N ASN A 56 -1.39 6.43 11.39
CA ASN A 56 -2.18 7.19 12.36
C ASN A 56 -3.11 8.23 11.72
N SER A 57 -3.08 8.36 10.39
CA SER A 57 -3.95 9.28 9.66
C SER A 57 -4.16 8.87 8.20
N GLU A 58 -5.25 9.35 7.60
CA GLU A 58 -5.54 9.18 6.16
C GLU A 58 -4.40 9.71 5.28
N LYS A 59 -3.74 10.79 5.69
CA LYS A 59 -2.61 11.39 4.96
C LYS A 59 -1.39 10.49 4.92
N GLU A 60 -1.08 9.82 6.03
CA GLU A 60 0.04 8.87 6.07
C GLU A 60 -0.21 7.69 5.12
N LEU A 61 -1.44 7.17 5.10
CA LEU A 61 -1.81 6.12 4.14
C LEU A 61 -1.73 6.62 2.68
N GLU A 62 -2.22 7.83 2.39
CA GLU A 62 -2.17 8.38 1.03
C GLU A 62 -0.72 8.61 0.56
N GLN A 63 0.15 9.08 1.45
CA GLN A 63 1.58 9.21 1.15
C GLN A 63 2.22 7.85 0.86
N PHE A 64 1.91 6.83 1.66
CA PHE A 64 2.37 5.47 1.43
C PHE A 64 1.92 4.95 0.06
N VAL A 65 0.63 5.04 -0.24
CA VAL A 65 0.07 4.62 -1.54
C VAL A 65 0.73 5.36 -2.71
N THR A 66 0.99 6.65 -2.55
CA THR A 66 1.64 7.47 -3.58
C THR A 66 3.09 7.05 -3.80
N GLN A 67 3.84 6.80 -2.72
CA GLN A 67 5.24 6.37 -2.78
C GLN A 67 5.38 5.00 -3.41
N GLU A 68 4.61 3.99 -2.97
CA GLU A 68 4.67 2.64 -3.55
C GLU A 68 4.30 2.64 -5.04
N ASN A 69 3.29 3.43 -5.43
CA ASN A 69 2.94 3.58 -6.85
C ASN A 69 4.07 4.23 -7.67
N GLN A 70 4.79 5.19 -7.09
CA GLN A 70 5.92 5.82 -7.77
C GLN A 70 7.08 4.84 -7.92
N ILE A 71 7.40 4.09 -6.87
CA ILE A 71 8.43 3.04 -6.90
C ILE A 71 8.11 2.02 -8.01
N GLU A 72 6.87 1.57 -8.11
CA GLU A 72 6.45 0.61 -9.14
C GLU A 72 6.53 1.17 -10.55
N ARG A 73 6.14 2.44 -10.74
CA ARG A 73 6.34 3.13 -12.03
C ARG A 73 7.81 3.24 -12.41
N ASP A 74 8.67 3.53 -11.44
CA ASP A 74 10.11 3.63 -11.67
C ASP A 74 10.71 2.26 -12.02
N ILE A 75 10.26 1.19 -11.37
CA ILE A 75 10.62 -0.20 -11.69
C ILE A 75 10.14 -0.56 -13.11
N GLU A 76 8.89 -0.26 -13.46
CA GLU A 76 8.35 -0.51 -14.80
C GLU A 76 9.13 0.25 -15.87
N SER A 77 9.46 1.51 -15.61
CA SER A 77 10.30 2.33 -16.48
C SER A 77 11.67 1.68 -16.70
N GLN A 78 12.35 1.27 -15.63
CA GLN A 78 13.66 0.59 -15.70
C GLN A 78 13.59 -0.75 -16.44
N LEU A 79 12.57 -1.56 -16.19
CA LEU A 79 12.36 -2.85 -16.86
C LEU A 79 12.06 -2.66 -18.36
N SER A 80 11.32 -1.61 -18.72
CA SER A 80 10.99 -1.29 -20.12
C SER A 80 12.16 -0.66 -20.89
N GLY A 81 13.10 0.00 -20.18
CA GLY A 81 14.23 0.73 -20.75
C GLY A 81 15.42 -0.14 -21.15
N ASN A 82 15.40 -1.45 -20.87
CA ASN A 82 16.48 -2.36 -21.27
C ASN A 82 16.30 -2.87 -22.72
N GLN A 83 15.93 -1.99 -23.66
CA GLN A 83 16.26 -2.23 -25.06
C GLN A 83 17.76 -1.99 -25.21
N MET A 84 18.56 -3.02 -24.95
CA MET A 84 19.96 -3.02 -25.35
C MET A 84 20.00 -2.67 -26.84
N PRO A 85 20.66 -1.57 -27.26
CA PRO A 85 20.92 -1.36 -28.67
C PRO A 85 21.86 -2.48 -29.09
N TYR A 86 21.31 -3.50 -29.77
CA TYR A 86 22.13 -4.48 -30.45
C TYR A 86 23.05 -3.70 -31.39
N ARG A 87 24.35 -3.71 -31.09
CA ARG A 87 25.39 -3.15 -31.95
C ARG A 87 26.52 -4.16 -32.08
#